data_AF-A0AAE3DI98-F1
#
_entry.id   AF-A0AAE3DI98-F1
#
_cell.length_a   1.000
_cell.length_b   1.000
_cell.length_c   1.000
_cell.angle_alpha   90.00
_cell.angle_beta   90.00
_cell.angle_gamma   90.00
#
_symmetry.space_group_name_H-M   'P 1'
#
loop_
_entity.id
_entity.type
_entity.pdbx_description
1 polymer ?
#
loop_
_entity_poly.entity_id
_entity_poly.type
_entity_poly.pdbx_seq_one_letter_code
_entity_poly.pdbx_strand_id
1 'polypeptide(L)'
;MWDRKEKITINKDKLLYILDFFDVYLMQFIQEILMDSKEDPHFSAVAANNMILCYLEIMTELGQKLPYNSVKEYFEFQGFDPEEYDAFERSRIEESAYYRGPQF
;
A
#
# COMPACT_ATOMS: atom_id res chain seq x y z
N MET A 1 2.92 29.97 15.17
CA MET A 1 2.93 28.76 16.01
C MET A 1 3.92 27.81 15.36
N TRP A 2 5.07 27.55 15.98
CA TRP A 2 6.06 26.65 15.39
C TRP A 2 5.62 25.21 15.67
N ASP A 3 5.34 24.47 14.59
CA ASP A 3 5.09 23.03 14.64
C ASP A 3 6.39 22.35 15.09
N ARG A 4 6.53 22.15 16.40
CA ARG A 4 7.58 21.28 16.94
C ARG A 4 7.15 19.86 16.63
N LYS A 5 7.56 19.34 15.46
CA LYS A 5 7.48 17.91 15.18
C LYS A 5 8.24 17.18 16.30
N GLU A 6 7.51 16.44 17.12
CA GLU A 6 8.11 15.63 18.17
C GLU A 6 9.08 14.63 17.52
N LYS A 7 10.31 14.57 18.04
CA LYS A 7 11.31 13.63 17.55
C LYS A 7 10.98 12.25 18.11
N ILE A 8 10.25 11.45 17.35
CA ILE A 8 9.99 10.05 17.69
C ILE A 8 11.28 9.27 17.46
N THR A 9 11.72 8.52 18.48
CA THR A 9 12.82 7.56 18.34
C THR A 9 12.22 6.17 18.21
N ILE A 10 12.37 5.55 17.03
CA ILE A 10 11.86 4.22 16.75
C ILE A 10 13.02 3.23 16.73
N ASN A 11 12.83 2.06 17.32
CA ASN A 11 13.76 0.96 17.15
C ASN A 11 13.59 0.39 15.74
N LYS A 12 14.60 0.62 14.88
CA LYS A 12 14.59 0.22 13.47
C LYS A 12 14.29 -1.27 13.29
N ASP A 13 14.95 -2.15 14.03
CA ASP A 13 14.83 -3.60 13.86
C ASP A 13 13.41 -4.08 14.21
N LYS A 14 12.80 -3.51 15.25
CA LYS A 14 11.40 -3.82 15.60
C LYS A 14 10.41 -3.30 14.56
N LEU A 15 10.68 -2.15 13.96
CA LEU A 15 9.84 -1.61 12.89
C LEU A 15 9.95 -2.46 11.63
N LEU A 16 11.16 -2.84 11.23
CA LEU A 16 11.39 -3.75 10.09
C LEU A 16 10.67 -5.08 10.29
N TYR A 17 10.74 -5.67 11.49
CA TYR A 17 9.98 -6.88 11.81
C TYR A 17 8.48 -6.70 11.56
N ILE A 18 7.87 -5.59 11.97
CA ILE A 18 6.45 -5.32 11.70
C ILE A 18 6.18 -5.13 10.21
N LEU A 19 7.06 -4.41 9.50
CA LEU A 19 6.92 -4.15 8.08
C LEU A 19 7.04 -5.41 7.22
N ASP A 20 7.84 -6.39 7.65
CA ASP A 20 7.92 -7.71 6.99
C ASP A 20 6.57 -8.44 7.04
N PHE A 21 5.85 -8.40 8.17
CA PHE A 21 4.48 -8.95 8.25
C PHE A 21 3.47 -8.09 7.50
N PHE A 22 3.69 -6.77 7.48
CA PHE A 22 2.84 -5.86 6.74
C PHE A 22 2.88 -6.12 5.24
N ASP A 23 4.04 -6.49 4.68
CA ASP A 23 4.16 -6.88 3.27
C ASP A 23 3.31 -8.11 2.94
N VAL A 24 3.33 -9.12 3.81
CA VAL A 24 2.47 -10.31 3.64
C VAL A 24 0.99 -9.94 3.72
N TYR A 25 0.62 -9.05 4.64
CA TYR A 25 -0.74 -8.52 4.74
C TYR A 25 -1.15 -7.74 3.48
N LEU A 26 -0.28 -6.90 2.93
CA LEU A 26 -0.54 -6.15 1.70
C LEU A 26 -0.86 -7.07 0.53
N MET A 27 -0.05 -8.13 0.35
CA MET A 27 -0.30 -9.13 -0.69
C MET A 27 -1.67 -9.79 -0.53
N GLN A 28 -2.03 -10.22 0.69
CA GLN A 28 -3.35 -10.82 0.95
C GLN A 28 -4.48 -9.80 0.71
N PHE A 29 -4.30 -8.55 1.14
CA PHE A 29 -5.33 -7.53 1.02
C PHE A 29 -5.60 -7.17 -0.44
N ILE A 30 -4.57 -7.16 -1.30
CA ILE A 30 -4.74 -7.02 -2.75
C ILE A 30 -5.58 -8.18 -3.31
N GLN A 31 -5.31 -9.43 -2.91
CA GLN A 31 -6.11 -10.58 -3.35
C GLN A 31 -7.57 -10.45 -2.92
N GLU A 32 -7.83 -9.99 -1.70
CA GLU A 32 -9.19 -9.75 -1.21
C GLU A 32 -9.92 -8.69 -2.05
N ILE A 33 -9.24 -7.60 -2.44
CA ILE A 33 -9.80 -6.57 -3.33
C ILE A 33 -10.09 -7.12 -4.72
N LEU A 34 -9.17 -7.90 -5.30
CA LEU A 34 -9.33 -8.47 -6.64
C LEU A 34 -10.48 -9.49 -6.72
N MET A 35 -10.74 -10.20 -5.61
CA MET A 35 -11.82 -11.16 -5.48
C MET A 35 -13.14 -10.54 -5.00
N ASP A 36 -13.15 -9.25 -4.67
CA ASP A 36 -14.32 -8.58 -4.11
C ASP A 36 -15.44 -8.37 -5.14
N SER A 37 -16.63 -8.10 -4.62
CA SER A 37 -17.78 -7.70 -5.44
C SER A 37 -17.52 -6.37 -6.13
N LYS A 38 -17.69 -6.33 -7.45
CA LYS A 38 -17.62 -5.09 -8.23
C LYS A 38 -18.83 -4.17 -8.02
N GLU A 39 -19.95 -4.73 -7.58
CA GLU A 39 -21.21 -3.98 -7.39
C GLU A 39 -21.37 -3.48 -5.94
N ASP A 40 -20.78 -4.19 -4.98
CA ASP A 40 -20.87 -3.89 -3.55
C ASP A 40 -19.51 -4.20 -2.87
N PRO A 41 -18.47 -3.39 -3.15
CA PRO A 41 -17.13 -3.64 -2.64
C PRO A 41 -17.05 -3.39 -1.13
N HIS A 42 -16.47 -4.35 -0.41
CA HIS A 42 -16.15 -4.26 1.01
C HIS A 42 -14.72 -3.80 1.28
N PHE A 43 -13.83 -3.99 0.31
CA PHE A 43 -12.41 -3.65 0.41
C PHE A 43 -12.06 -2.44 -0.46
N SER A 44 -11.15 -1.62 0.05
CA SER A 44 -10.78 -0.33 -0.54
C SER A 44 -9.47 -0.44 -1.32
N ALA A 45 -9.55 -0.27 -2.64
CA ALA A 45 -8.40 -0.18 -3.53
C ALA A 45 -7.58 1.10 -3.27
N VAL A 46 -8.24 2.21 -2.92
CA VAL A 46 -7.55 3.45 -2.52
C VAL A 46 -6.75 3.25 -1.23
N ALA A 47 -7.32 2.58 -0.24
CA ALA A 47 -6.62 2.28 1.01
C ALA A 47 -5.40 1.39 0.77
N ALA A 48 -5.53 0.32 -0.01
CA ALA A 48 -4.41 -0.55 -0.37
C ALA A 48 -3.31 0.21 -1.12
N ASN A 49 -3.67 1.04 -2.10
CA ASN A 49 -2.70 1.87 -2.83
C ASN A 49 -1.91 2.78 -1.88
N ASN A 50 -2.61 3.48 -0.98
CA ASN A 50 -1.97 4.34 0.02
C ASN A 50 -1.05 3.54 0.94
N MET A 51 -1.48 2.36 1.38
CA MET A 51 -0.65 1.51 2.25
C MET A 51 0.64 1.08 1.56
N ILE A 52 0.58 0.71 0.27
CA ILE A 52 1.77 0.39 -0.52
C ILE A 52 2.67 1.62 -0.64
N LEU A 53 2.14 2.79 -1.01
CA LEU A 53 2.92 4.03 -1.11
C LEU A 53 3.62 4.37 0.21
N CYS A 54 2.91 4.32 1.33
CA CYS A 54 3.49 4.54 2.66
C CYS A 54 4.58 3.50 2.99
N TYR A 55 4.36 2.23 2.65
CA TYR A 55 5.36 1.18 2.86
C TYR A 55 6.64 1.44 2.05
N LEU A 56 6.51 1.80 0.76
CA LEU A 56 7.65 2.14 -0.10
C LEU A 56 8.45 3.32 0.46
N GLU A 57 7.75 4.38 0.88
CA GLU A 57 8.36 5.59 1.45
C GLU A 57 9.10 5.25 2.76
N ILE A 58 8.44 4.58 3.71
CA ILE A 58 9.03 4.20 4.99
C ILE A 58 10.25 3.28 4.78
N MET A 59 10.15 2.27 3.93
CA MET A 59 11.27 1.36 3.65
C MET A 59 12.47 2.12 3.06
N THR A 60 12.20 3.10 2.19
CA THR A 60 13.22 3.98 1.63
C THR A 60 13.87 4.86 2.72
N GLU A 61 13.08 5.48 3.60
CA GLU A 61 13.58 6.28 4.72
C GLU A 61 14.42 5.46 5.71
N LEU A 62 14.08 4.18 5.90
CA LEU A 62 14.84 3.23 6.70
C LEU A 62 16.10 2.71 5.99
N GLY A 63 16.37 3.16 4.77
CA GLY A 63 17.52 2.76 3.95
C GLY A 63 17.46 1.30 3.49
N GLN A 64 16.27 0.71 3.42
CA GLN A 64 16.08 -0.61 2.82
C GLN A 64 16.13 -0.50 1.30
N LYS A 65 16.65 -1.54 0.65
CA LYS A 65 16.64 -1.66 -0.81
C LYS A 65 15.54 -2.64 -1.20
N LEU A 66 14.42 -2.11 -1.67
CA LEU A 66 13.34 -2.90 -2.22
C LEU A 66 13.62 -3.24 -3.70
N PRO A 67 13.11 -4.39 -4.20
CA PRO A 67 13.23 -4.77 -5.60
C PRO A 67 12.25 -4.02 -6.53
N TYR A 68 11.44 -3.12 -5.97
CA TYR A 68 10.40 -2.32 -6.63
C TYR A 68 10.36 -0.90 -6.04
N ASN A 69 9.87 0.07 -6.81
CA ASN A 69 9.80 1.49 -6.44
C ASN A 69 8.41 2.12 -6.65
N SER A 70 7.44 1.36 -7.18
CA SER A 70 6.10 1.84 -7.48
C SER A 70 5.06 0.77 -7.13
N VAL A 71 3.78 1.17 -7.04
CA VAL A 71 2.67 0.24 -6.81
C VAL A 71 2.59 -0.81 -7.92
N LYS A 72 2.82 -0.40 -9.18
CA LYS A 72 2.85 -1.35 -10.30
C LYS A 72 3.98 -2.37 -10.17
N GLU A 73 5.20 -1.90 -9.91
CA GLU A 73 6.35 -2.80 -9.71
C GLU A 73 6.16 -3.71 -8.48
N TYR A 74 5.46 -3.24 -7.46
CA TYR A 74 5.08 -4.07 -6.30
C TYR A 74 4.17 -5.22 -6.73
N PHE A 75 3.11 -4.95 -7.51
CA PHE A 75 2.23 -5.98 -8.05
C PHE A 75 3.00 -7.01 -8.88
N GLU A 76 3.84 -6.55 -9.80
CA GLU A 76 4.68 -7.40 -10.65
C GLU A 76 5.60 -8.30 -9.81
N PHE A 77 6.22 -7.75 -8.75
CA PHE A 77 7.10 -8.51 -7.87
C PHE A 77 6.36 -9.57 -7.03
N GLN A 78 5.14 -9.28 -6.58
CA GLN A 78 4.30 -10.23 -5.84
C GLN A 78 3.69 -11.31 -6.74
N GLY A 79 3.89 -11.23 -8.06
CA GLY A 79 3.46 -12.24 -9.02
C GLY A 79 2.03 -12.05 -9.52
N PHE A 80 1.44 -10.88 -9.33
CA PHE A 80 0.18 -10.52 -9.97
C PHE A 80 0.40 -10.25 -11.45
N ASP A 81 -0.56 -10.66 -12.27
CA ASP A 81 -0.50 -10.41 -13.71
C ASP A 81 -0.90 -8.95 -14.05
N PRO A 82 -0.56 -8.47 -15.26
CA PRO A 82 -0.92 -7.12 -15.68
C PRO A 82 -2.43 -6.84 -15.67
N GLU A 83 -3.25 -7.84 -15.97
CA GLU A 83 -4.71 -7.73 -15.98
C GLU A 83 -5.30 -7.54 -14.56
N GLU A 84 -4.70 -8.20 -13.57
CA GLU A 84 -5.00 -8.03 -12.14
C GLU A 84 -4.63 -6.62 -11.68
N TYR A 85 -3.44 -6.12 -12.04
CA TYR A 85 -3.06 -4.74 -11.74
C TYR A 85 -4.03 -3.73 -12.39
N ASP A 86 -4.40 -3.94 -13.66
CA ASP A 86 -5.36 -3.09 -14.35
C ASP A 86 -6.75 -3.13 -13.71
N ALA A 87 -7.17 -4.29 -13.18
CA ALA A 87 -8.42 -4.43 -12.44
C ALA A 87 -8.40 -3.66 -11.12
N PHE A 88 -7.33 -3.81 -10.36
CA PHE A 88 -7.10 -3.05 -9.13
C PHE A 88 -7.11 -1.53 -9.41
N GLU A 89 -6.40 -1.09 -10.44
CA GLU A 89 -6.26 0.33 -10.76
C GLU A 89 -7.60 0.97 -11.20
N ARG A 90 -8.45 0.21 -11.92
CA ARG A 90 -9.82 0.66 -12.21
C ARG A 90 -10.63 0.85 -10.94
N SER A 91 -10.63 -0.14 -10.04
CA SER A 91 -11.31 -0.04 -8.75
C SER A 91 -10.80 1.16 -7.94
N ARG A 92 -9.49 1.38 -7.91
CA ARG A 92 -8.86 2.52 -7.23
C ARG A 92 -9.34 3.86 -7.80
N ILE A 93 -9.35 4.02 -9.12
CA ILE A 93 -9.78 5.25 -9.80
C ILE A 93 -11.28 5.50 -9.54
N GLU A 94 -12.12 4.49 -9.70
CA GLU A 94 -13.57 4.61 -9.44
C GLU A 94 -13.85 5.01 -7.99
N GLU A 95 -13.18 4.35 -7.03
CA GLU A 95 -13.32 4.64 -5.61
C GLU A 95 -12.78 6.04 -5.21
N SER A 96 -11.66 6.48 -5.81
CA SER A 96 -10.99 7.74 -5.47
C SER A 96 -11.90 8.97 -5.54
N ALA A 97 -12.92 8.94 -6.41
CA ALA A 97 -13.87 10.02 -6.60
C ALA A 97 -14.76 10.27 -5.37
N TYR A 98 -14.99 9.26 -4.53
CA TYR A 98 -15.84 9.35 -3.35
C TYR A 98 -15.14 8.89 -2.05
N TYR A 99 -13.88 8.49 -2.14
CA TYR A 99 -13.08 8.07 -0.98
C TYR A 99 -12.95 9.18 0.06
N ARG A 100 -13.15 8.82 1.34
CA ARG A 100 -13.02 9.73 2.48
C ARG A 100 -11.76 9.42 3.28
N GLY A 101 -10.70 10.17 3.03
CA GLY A 101 -9.43 10.06 3.75
C GLY A 101 -8.28 10.66 2.95
N PRO A 102 -7.04 10.60 3.50
CA PRO A 102 -5.85 10.93 2.75
C PRO A 102 -5.73 10.07 1.49
N GLN A 103 -5.22 10.65 0.41
CA GLN A 103 -4.82 9.97 -0.81
C GLN A 103 -3.41 10.48 -1.14
N PHE A 104 -2.46 9.56 -1.27
CA PHE A 104 -1.05 9.87 -1.52
C PHE A 104 -0.69 9.68 -2.99
#